data_AF-A0A7V5AQT7-F1
#
_entry.id   AF-A0A7V5AQT7-F1
#
_cell.length_a   1.000
_cell.length_b   1.000
_cell.length_c   1.000
_cell.angle_alpha   90.00
_cell.angle_beta   90.00
_cell.angle_gamma   90.00
#
_symmetry.space_group_name_H-M   'P 1'
#
loop_
_entity.id
_entity.type
_entity.pdbx_description
1 polymer ?
#
loop_
_entity_poly.entity_id
_entity_poly.type
_entity_poly.pdbx_seq_one_letter_code
_entity_poly.pdbx_strand_id
1 'polypeptide(L)'
;MSAMHLSISINCPRRDGLTQSLLRRLRLHTDKERFLERRSKEETAVTTIFEKTLKCPVCETEFETSTVASTNQVSAHTDFKPVAMGVQPYFFFVHTCPNCFYSAYEEGFEDEIDSEIADSIRAEMVPYKDRFGPMEPSPSYKYLFAAICAEASDLAYTTIADLYLRGAWCAAEEGETELEGRMREEAVENYIKGLDAGEVEKEERAQITYLIGELLRRLGRAEESKIWFEKVSSEIIDSKEQKWLLQAAKQQSSEPKEFFEDFLKDSAV
;
A
#
# COMPACT_ATOMS: atom_id res chain seq x y z
N MET A 1 -26.85 60.84 -27.58
CA MET A 1 -27.08 59.84 -26.52
C MET A 1 -26.25 58.62 -26.86
N SER A 2 -25.29 58.33 -25.99
CA SER A 2 -24.22 57.34 -26.17
C SER A 2 -24.75 55.92 -26.00
N ALA A 3 -24.39 55.00 -26.89
CA ALA A 3 -24.54 53.56 -26.69
C ALA A 3 -23.15 52.94 -26.76
N MET A 4 -22.67 52.48 -25.61
CA MET A 4 -21.37 51.86 -25.42
C MET A 4 -21.31 50.49 -26.10
N HIS A 5 -20.40 50.32 -27.05
CA HIS A 5 -19.86 49.04 -27.46
C HIS A 5 -18.83 48.57 -26.42
N LEU A 6 -19.04 47.41 -25.80
CA LEU A 6 -18.00 46.69 -25.08
C LEU A 6 -17.67 45.40 -25.84
N SER A 7 -16.60 45.47 -26.61
CA SER A 7 -15.85 44.33 -27.14
C SER A 7 -14.83 43.90 -26.08
N ILE A 8 -15.04 42.73 -25.48
CA ILE A 8 -14.08 42.14 -24.54
C ILE A 8 -12.99 41.44 -25.37
N SER A 9 -11.80 42.04 -25.38
CA SER A 9 -10.57 41.40 -25.87
C SER A 9 -10.14 40.29 -24.89
N ILE A 10 -9.99 39.07 -25.41
CA ILE A 10 -9.31 37.99 -24.71
C ILE A 10 -7.81 38.29 -24.76
N ASN A 11 -7.24 38.69 -23.63
CA ASN A 11 -5.81 38.91 -23.49
C ASN A 11 -5.20 37.69 -22.79
N CYS A 12 -4.37 36.93 -23.51
CA CYS A 12 -3.64 35.78 -23.01
C CYS A 12 -2.34 36.26 -22.32
N PRO A 13 -2.07 35.96 -21.04
CA PRO A 13 -0.78 36.23 -20.44
C PRO A 13 0.23 35.13 -20.79
N ARG A 14 1.44 35.56 -21.18
CA ARG A 14 2.59 34.71 -21.45
C ARG A 14 3.08 33.96 -20.21
N ARG A 15 3.70 32.81 -20.48
CA ARG A 15 4.60 32.01 -19.62
C ARG A 15 5.46 32.90 -18.72
N ASP A 16 5.51 32.55 -17.43
CA ASP A 16 6.75 32.33 -16.66
C ASP A 16 6.42 31.82 -15.25
N GLY A 17 7.20 30.84 -14.77
CA GLY A 17 7.20 30.40 -13.37
C GLY A 17 6.66 28.99 -13.12
N LEU A 18 7.48 27.96 -13.33
CA LEU A 18 7.25 26.65 -12.71
C LEU A 18 7.30 26.81 -11.19
N THR A 19 6.23 26.45 -10.48
CA THR A 19 6.20 26.49 -9.02
C THR A 19 7.26 25.55 -8.44
N GLN A 20 7.79 25.85 -7.25
CA GLN A 20 8.77 24.98 -6.57
C GLN A 20 8.25 23.54 -6.39
N SER A 21 6.93 23.34 -6.32
CA SER A 21 6.29 22.01 -6.27
C SER A 21 6.42 21.23 -7.59
N LEU A 22 6.30 21.89 -8.75
CA LEU A 22 6.54 21.29 -10.06
C LEU A 22 8.02 20.97 -10.27
N LEU A 23 8.93 21.86 -9.84
CA LEU A 23 10.37 21.62 -9.88
C LEU A 23 10.80 20.46 -8.98
N ARG A 24 10.12 20.23 -7.84
CA ARG A 24 10.36 19.08 -6.95
C ARG A 24 9.87 17.77 -7.58
N ARG A 25 8.71 17.76 -8.24
CA ARG A 25 8.22 16.61 -9.03
C ARG A 25 9.12 16.28 -10.23
N LEU A 26 9.63 17.30 -10.93
CA LEU A 26 10.60 17.14 -12.01
C LEU A 26 11.94 16.58 -11.49
N ARG A 27 12.42 17.02 -10.32
CA ARG A 27 13.64 16.45 -9.70
C ARG A 27 13.50 14.98 -9.31
N LEU A 28 12.37 14.61 -8.70
CA LEU A 28 12.08 13.21 -8.34
C LEU A 28 11.99 12.32 -9.59
N HIS A 29 11.45 12.83 -10.70
CA HIS A 29 11.49 12.16 -12.00
C HIS A 29 12.91 11.98 -12.54
N THR A 30 13.76 13.02 -12.45
CA THR A 30 15.14 12.93 -12.96
C THR A 30 16.04 12.03 -12.12
N ASP A 31 15.78 11.91 -10.81
CA ASP A 31 16.52 10.98 -9.94
C ASP A 31 16.07 9.53 -10.16
N LYS A 32 14.77 9.30 -10.42
CA LYS A 32 14.22 8.01 -10.86
C LYS A 32 14.84 7.57 -12.19
N GLU A 33 14.96 8.47 -13.16
CA GLU A 33 15.55 8.20 -14.48
C GLU A 33 17.06 7.90 -14.40
N ARG A 34 17.84 8.69 -13.64
CA ARG A 34 19.29 8.42 -13.44
C ARG A 34 19.57 7.13 -12.67
N PHE A 35 18.68 6.72 -11.77
CA PHE A 35 18.79 5.45 -11.05
C PHE A 35 18.51 4.26 -11.99
N LEU A 36 17.48 4.36 -12.84
CA LEU A 36 17.12 3.32 -13.80
C LEU A 36 18.18 3.13 -14.90
N GLU A 37 18.77 4.21 -15.43
CA GLU A 37 19.83 4.13 -16.46
C GLU A 37 21.11 3.45 -15.96
N ARG A 38 21.43 3.53 -14.66
CA ARG A 38 22.63 2.88 -14.09
C ARG A 38 22.52 1.36 -13.97
N ARG A 39 21.30 0.80 -13.93
CA ARG A 39 21.06 -0.64 -13.78
C ARG A 39 20.81 -1.38 -15.11
N SER A 40 20.69 -0.68 -16.23
CA SER A 40 20.33 -1.27 -17.53
C SER A 40 21.43 -2.13 -18.19
N LYS A 41 22.43 -2.62 -17.43
CA LYS A 41 23.54 -3.44 -17.95
C LYS A 41 23.68 -4.83 -17.32
N GLU A 42 22.74 -5.25 -16.51
CA GLU A 42 22.64 -6.65 -16.07
C GLU A 42 21.23 -7.16 -16.38
N GLU A 43 21.12 -8.22 -17.19
CA GLU A 43 19.87 -8.95 -17.43
C GLU A 43 19.32 -9.45 -16.10
N THR A 44 18.47 -8.65 -15.49
CA THR A 44 17.87 -8.90 -14.18
C THR A 44 16.43 -9.32 -14.43
N ALA A 45 16.08 -10.52 -13.98
CA ALA A 45 14.77 -11.12 -14.17
C ALA A 45 13.65 -10.15 -13.75
N VAL A 46 12.69 -9.92 -14.65
CA VAL A 46 11.50 -9.09 -14.44
C VAL A 46 10.42 -9.95 -13.76
N THR A 47 9.52 -9.33 -13.00
CA THR A 47 8.35 -10.02 -12.43
C THR A 47 7.64 -10.85 -13.50
N THR A 48 7.53 -12.15 -13.25
CA THR A 48 6.84 -13.10 -14.12
C THR A 48 5.48 -13.41 -13.52
N ILE A 49 4.43 -13.28 -14.33
CA ILE A 49 3.05 -13.61 -13.96
C ILE A 49 2.57 -14.80 -14.78
N PHE A 50 1.65 -15.59 -14.21
CA PHE A 50 0.97 -16.66 -14.91
C PHE A 50 -0.51 -16.67 -14.55
N GLU A 51 -1.31 -17.28 -15.42
CA GLU A 51 -2.75 -17.46 -15.19
C GLU A 51 -3.02 -18.73 -14.41
N LYS A 52 -3.99 -18.67 -13.52
CA LYS A 52 -4.50 -19.80 -12.77
C LYS A 52 -6.01 -19.70 -12.61
N THR A 53 -6.65 -20.84 -12.38
CA THR A 53 -8.07 -20.91 -12.08
C THR A 53 -8.27 -21.06 -10.58
N LEU A 54 -9.18 -20.27 -10.01
CA LEU A 54 -9.63 -20.37 -8.62
C LEU A 54 -11.12 -20.65 -8.57
N LYS A 55 -11.56 -21.28 -7.49
CA LYS A 55 -12.98 -21.44 -7.17
C LYS A 55 -13.31 -20.61 -5.93
N CYS A 56 -14.30 -19.73 -6.03
CA CYS A 56 -14.68 -18.88 -4.91
C CYS A 56 -15.36 -19.68 -3.79
N PRO A 57 -14.86 -19.67 -2.54
CA PRO A 57 -15.49 -20.41 -1.44
C PRO A 57 -16.83 -19.79 -0.99
N VAL A 58 -17.09 -18.53 -1.34
CA VAL A 58 -18.34 -17.83 -0.98
C VAL A 58 -19.46 -18.13 -1.97
N CYS A 59 -19.22 -18.25 -3.27
CA CYS A 59 -20.31 -18.40 -4.26
C CYS A 59 -20.04 -19.47 -5.31
N GLU A 60 -19.02 -20.30 -5.11
CA GLU A 60 -18.61 -21.41 -5.96
C GLU A 60 -18.25 -21.06 -7.40
N THR A 61 -18.20 -19.78 -7.74
CA THR A 61 -17.83 -19.31 -9.08
C THR A 61 -16.37 -19.66 -9.35
N GLU A 62 -16.12 -20.39 -10.43
CA GLU A 62 -14.79 -20.61 -10.98
C GLU A 62 -14.39 -19.42 -11.87
N PHE A 63 -13.16 -18.93 -11.72
CA PHE A 63 -12.67 -17.79 -12.48
C PHE A 63 -11.16 -17.87 -12.71
N GLU A 64 -10.70 -17.25 -13.79
CA GLU A 64 -9.29 -17.11 -14.13
C GLU A 64 -8.72 -15.84 -13.47
N THR A 65 -7.49 -15.93 -12.96
CA THR A 65 -6.77 -14.80 -12.34
C THR A 65 -5.28 -14.91 -12.62
N SER A 66 -4.55 -13.81 -12.51
CA SER A 66 -3.10 -13.79 -12.65
C SER A 66 -2.44 -13.79 -11.28
N THR A 67 -1.38 -14.58 -11.11
CA THR A 67 -0.53 -14.61 -9.91
C THR A 67 0.94 -14.51 -10.28
N VAL A 68 1.81 -14.25 -9.28
CA VAL A 68 3.25 -14.07 -9.47
C VAL A 68 3.97 -15.42 -9.41
N ALA A 69 4.69 -15.77 -10.48
CA ALA A 69 5.58 -16.94 -10.49
C ALA A 69 6.91 -16.64 -9.81
N SER A 70 7.48 -15.48 -10.12
CA SER A 70 8.76 -15.02 -9.60
C SER A 70 8.87 -13.51 -9.72
N THR A 71 9.65 -12.89 -8.85
CA THR A 71 9.88 -11.45 -8.88
C THR A 71 11.27 -11.13 -8.33
N ASN A 72 11.67 -9.87 -8.49
CA ASN A 72 12.86 -9.32 -7.90
C ASN A 72 12.49 -8.27 -6.85
N GLN A 73 13.42 -7.96 -5.97
CA GLN A 73 13.32 -6.81 -5.10
C GLN A 73 14.63 -6.03 -5.20
N VAL A 74 14.55 -4.77 -5.59
CA VAL A 74 15.71 -3.91 -5.81
C VAL A 74 15.88 -2.82 -4.76
N SER A 75 14.78 -2.46 -4.08
CA SER A 75 14.77 -1.56 -2.93
C SER A 75 13.47 -1.71 -2.14
N ALA A 76 13.31 -0.91 -1.10
CA ALA A 76 12.05 -0.75 -0.38
C ALA A 76 11.86 0.71 0.03
N HIS A 77 10.60 1.15 0.07
CA HIS A 77 10.23 2.40 0.70
C HIS A 77 10.31 2.27 2.22
N THR A 78 10.28 3.41 2.91
CA THR A 78 10.43 3.49 4.36
C THR A 78 9.23 2.97 5.15
N ASP A 79 8.10 2.76 4.48
CA ASP A 79 6.91 2.05 4.97
C ASP A 79 6.91 0.56 4.58
N PHE A 80 8.08 0.01 4.23
CA PHE A 80 8.31 -1.38 3.82
C PHE A 80 7.71 -1.80 2.49
N LYS A 81 7.16 -0.88 1.69
CA LYS A 81 6.73 -1.19 0.32
C LYS A 81 7.93 -1.71 -0.50
N PRO A 82 7.91 -2.96 -0.99
CA PRO A 82 8.98 -3.46 -1.83
C PRO A 82 8.93 -2.79 -3.20
N VAL A 83 10.10 -2.60 -3.80
CA VAL A 83 10.22 -2.08 -5.17
C VAL A 83 10.84 -3.17 -6.03
N ALA A 84 10.08 -3.61 -7.04
CA ALA A 84 10.56 -4.49 -8.11
C ALA A 84 10.98 -3.67 -9.34
N MET A 85 11.84 -4.23 -10.18
CA MET A 85 12.04 -3.68 -11.52
C MET A 85 10.93 -4.17 -12.45
N GLY A 86 10.26 -3.23 -13.11
CA GLY A 86 9.12 -3.52 -13.97
C GLY A 86 7.81 -3.55 -13.18
N VAL A 87 6.97 -4.54 -13.49
CA VAL A 87 5.65 -4.66 -12.87
C VAL A 87 5.80 -5.06 -11.40
N GLN A 88 5.08 -4.36 -10.52
CA GLN A 88 5.13 -4.63 -9.08
C GLN A 88 4.35 -5.91 -8.75
N PRO A 89 4.96 -6.88 -8.03
CA PRO A 89 4.35 -8.19 -7.79
C PRO A 89 3.11 -8.11 -6.91
N TYR A 90 3.08 -7.18 -5.95
CA TYR A 90 1.98 -7.07 -5.00
C TYR A 90 0.63 -6.70 -5.62
N PHE A 91 0.59 -6.26 -6.89
CA PHE A 91 -0.66 -6.07 -7.64
C PHE A 91 -1.43 -7.38 -7.92
N PHE A 92 -0.78 -8.54 -7.78
CA PHE A 92 -1.33 -9.84 -8.16
C PHE A 92 -1.44 -10.82 -6.99
N PHE A 93 -1.14 -10.39 -5.76
CA PHE A 93 -1.23 -11.28 -4.60
C PHE A 93 -2.67 -11.48 -4.10
N VAL A 94 -3.53 -10.49 -4.30
CA VAL A 94 -4.96 -10.59 -3.94
C VAL A 94 -5.78 -10.94 -5.18
N HIS A 95 -6.61 -11.95 -5.03
CA HIS A 95 -7.55 -12.40 -6.04
C HIS A 95 -8.97 -11.99 -5.65
N THR A 96 -9.79 -11.63 -6.63
CA THR A 96 -11.17 -11.19 -6.41
C THR A 96 -12.12 -12.01 -7.26
N CYS A 97 -13.13 -12.60 -6.62
CA CYS A 97 -14.19 -13.29 -7.34
C CYS A 97 -15.02 -12.30 -8.15
N PRO A 98 -15.20 -12.47 -9.48
CA PRO A 98 -15.93 -11.52 -10.30
C PRO A 98 -17.45 -11.50 -10.04
N ASN A 99 -17.99 -12.51 -9.36
CA ASN A 99 -19.42 -12.62 -9.08
C ASN A 99 -19.83 -11.99 -7.74
N CYS A 100 -19.09 -12.27 -6.67
CA CYS A 100 -19.45 -11.81 -5.31
C CYS A 100 -18.46 -10.82 -4.70
N PHE A 101 -17.35 -10.52 -5.38
CA PHE A 101 -16.25 -9.66 -4.91
C PHE A 101 -15.52 -10.13 -3.64
N TYR A 102 -15.77 -11.37 -3.19
CA TYR A 102 -14.90 -12.01 -2.21
C TYR A 102 -13.45 -11.92 -2.67
N SER A 103 -12.61 -11.36 -1.81
CA SER A 103 -11.22 -11.06 -2.12
C SER A 103 -10.33 -11.53 -0.99
N ALA A 104 -9.25 -12.21 -1.33
CA ALA A 104 -8.28 -12.73 -0.38
C ALA A 104 -6.94 -13.01 -1.08
N TYR A 105 -5.91 -13.35 -0.31
CA TYR A 105 -4.76 -14.05 -0.86
C TYR A 105 -5.17 -15.44 -1.38
N GLU A 106 -4.27 -16.08 -2.10
CA GLU A 106 -4.48 -17.39 -2.72
C GLU A 106 -5.00 -18.44 -1.72
N GLU A 107 -4.44 -18.47 -0.51
CA GLU A 107 -4.78 -19.41 0.55
C GLU A 107 -6.25 -19.27 0.99
N GLY A 108 -6.81 -18.04 0.91
CA GLY A 108 -8.21 -17.77 1.25
C GLY A 108 -9.22 -18.36 0.26
N PHE A 109 -8.77 -19.04 -0.81
CA PHE A 109 -9.61 -19.79 -1.76
C PHE A 109 -9.46 -21.31 -1.62
N GLU A 110 -8.63 -21.79 -0.70
CA GLU A 110 -8.38 -23.22 -0.50
C GLU A 110 -9.40 -23.85 0.47
N ASP A 111 -9.80 -23.10 1.50
CA ASP A 111 -10.67 -23.57 2.57
C ASP A 111 -12.15 -23.22 2.35
N GLU A 112 -13.04 -24.04 2.92
CA GLU A 112 -14.46 -23.74 3.01
C GLU A 112 -14.70 -22.60 4.02
N ILE A 113 -15.62 -21.69 3.69
CA ILE A 113 -16.00 -20.58 4.56
C ILE A 113 -17.35 -20.89 5.21
N ASP A 114 -17.47 -20.58 6.49
CA ASP A 114 -18.72 -20.70 7.23
C ASP A 114 -19.86 -19.90 6.56
N SER A 115 -21.06 -20.47 6.51
CA SER A 115 -22.19 -19.84 5.82
C SER A 115 -22.56 -18.46 6.37
N GLU A 116 -22.43 -18.24 7.68
CA GLU A 116 -22.73 -16.95 8.31
C GLU A 116 -21.70 -15.90 7.90
N ILE A 117 -20.42 -16.27 7.85
CA ILE A 117 -19.34 -15.41 7.34
C ILE A 117 -19.54 -15.11 5.85
N ALA A 118 -19.89 -16.12 5.05
CA ALA A 118 -20.16 -15.95 3.62
C ALA A 118 -21.35 -14.99 3.37
N ASP A 119 -22.41 -15.08 4.18
CA ASP A 119 -23.53 -14.15 4.12
C ASP A 119 -23.13 -12.72 4.52
N SER A 120 -22.33 -12.58 5.58
CA SER A 120 -21.75 -11.31 6.04
C SER A 120 -20.94 -10.64 4.93
N ILE A 121 -20.01 -11.37 4.32
CA ILE A 121 -19.19 -10.90 3.19
C ILE A 121 -20.08 -10.44 2.03
N ARG A 122 -21.08 -11.25 1.64
CA ARG A 122 -21.96 -10.89 0.52
C ARG A 122 -22.71 -9.58 0.80
N ALA A 123 -23.15 -9.35 2.03
CA ALA A 123 -23.84 -8.13 2.43
C ALA A 123 -22.92 -6.90 2.30
N GLU A 124 -21.69 -7.00 2.80
CA GLU A 124 -20.68 -5.92 2.70
C GLU A 124 -20.30 -5.60 1.24
N MET A 125 -20.36 -6.57 0.33
CA MET A 125 -19.99 -6.38 -1.07
C MET A 125 -21.10 -5.74 -1.94
N VAL A 126 -22.35 -5.68 -1.48
CA VAL A 126 -23.49 -5.14 -2.27
C VAL A 126 -23.21 -3.73 -2.81
N PRO A 127 -22.77 -2.74 -2.00
CA PRO A 127 -22.55 -1.38 -2.49
C PRO A 127 -21.47 -1.28 -3.58
N TYR A 128 -20.49 -2.17 -3.53
CA TYR A 128 -19.39 -2.21 -4.49
C TYR A 128 -19.82 -2.86 -5.80
N LYS A 129 -20.61 -3.93 -5.74
CA LYS A 129 -21.17 -4.57 -6.93
C LYS A 129 -22.02 -3.59 -7.75
N ASP A 130 -22.86 -2.81 -7.08
CA ASP A 130 -23.70 -1.81 -7.72
C ASP A 130 -22.88 -0.67 -8.37
N ARG A 131 -21.71 -0.34 -7.78
CA ARG A 131 -20.83 0.73 -8.26
C ARG A 131 -19.93 0.30 -9.42
N PHE A 132 -19.31 -0.88 -9.33
CA PHE A 132 -18.26 -1.31 -10.27
C PHE A 132 -18.80 -2.13 -11.45
N GLY A 133 -19.96 -2.77 -11.30
CA GLY A 133 -20.46 -3.69 -12.34
C GLY A 133 -19.50 -4.87 -12.59
N PRO A 134 -19.46 -5.45 -13.80
CA PRO A 134 -18.68 -6.65 -14.10
C PRO A 134 -17.18 -6.38 -14.36
N MET A 135 -16.65 -5.21 -13.99
CA MET A 135 -15.26 -4.85 -14.25
C MET A 135 -14.32 -5.44 -13.18
N GLU A 136 -13.17 -5.94 -13.62
CA GLU A 136 -12.07 -6.32 -12.73
C GLU A 136 -11.65 -5.11 -11.87
N PRO A 137 -11.68 -5.20 -10.53
CA PRO A 137 -11.27 -4.10 -9.68
C PRO A 137 -9.78 -3.76 -9.85
N SER A 138 -9.42 -2.49 -9.70
CA SER A 138 -8.00 -2.10 -9.67
C SER A 138 -7.31 -2.73 -8.45
N PRO A 139 -5.97 -2.92 -8.49
CA PRO A 139 -5.22 -3.47 -7.36
C PRO A 139 -5.56 -2.84 -6.01
N SER A 140 -5.72 -1.50 -5.93
CA SER A 140 -6.11 -0.84 -4.68
C SER A 140 -7.48 -1.29 -4.15
N TYR A 141 -8.47 -1.45 -5.03
CA TYR A 141 -9.79 -1.95 -4.66
C TYR A 141 -9.79 -3.44 -4.33
N LYS A 142 -8.94 -4.26 -4.97
CA LYS A 142 -8.78 -5.68 -4.58
C LYS A 142 -8.36 -5.79 -3.11
N TYR A 143 -7.35 -5.01 -2.69
CA TYR A 143 -6.92 -4.98 -1.29
C TYR A 143 -7.98 -4.40 -0.35
N LEU A 144 -8.70 -3.35 -0.77
CA LEU A 144 -9.83 -2.83 0.02
C LEU A 144 -10.89 -3.91 0.26
N PHE A 145 -11.29 -4.65 -0.79
CA PHE A 145 -12.27 -5.71 -0.66
C PHE A 145 -11.75 -6.86 0.19
N ALA A 146 -10.46 -7.18 0.08
CA ALA A 146 -9.85 -8.19 0.92
C ALA A 146 -9.83 -7.79 2.41
N ALA A 147 -9.53 -6.52 2.71
CA ALA A 147 -9.60 -6.01 4.07
C ALA A 147 -11.03 -6.11 4.65
N ILE A 148 -12.04 -5.72 3.87
CA ILE A 148 -13.46 -5.86 4.27
C ILE A 148 -13.85 -7.33 4.48
N CYS A 149 -13.39 -8.23 3.59
CA CYS A 149 -13.63 -9.67 3.76
C CYS A 149 -12.95 -10.21 5.04
N ALA A 150 -11.74 -9.74 5.34
CA ALA A 150 -11.00 -10.09 6.54
C ALA A 150 -11.70 -9.58 7.82
N GLU A 151 -12.24 -8.36 7.80
CA GLU A 151 -13.05 -7.80 8.89
C GLU A 151 -14.35 -8.59 9.09
N ALA A 152 -15.08 -8.90 8.01
CA ALA A 152 -16.29 -9.72 8.08
C ALA A 152 -16.04 -11.16 8.56
N SER A 153 -14.79 -11.63 8.43
CA SER A 153 -14.33 -12.94 8.88
C SER A 153 -13.64 -12.92 10.25
N ASP A 154 -13.64 -11.77 10.93
CA ASP A 154 -13.01 -11.57 12.25
C ASP A 154 -11.54 -12.02 12.29
N LEU A 155 -10.78 -11.76 11.22
CA LEU A 155 -9.35 -12.04 11.19
C LEU A 155 -8.57 -11.08 12.09
N ALA A 156 -7.36 -11.48 12.46
CA ALA A 156 -6.47 -10.68 13.30
C ALA A 156 -6.29 -9.25 12.76
N TYR A 157 -6.24 -8.27 13.66
CA TYR A 157 -6.10 -6.86 13.29
C TYR A 157 -4.84 -6.59 12.47
N THR A 158 -3.76 -7.33 12.73
CA THR A 158 -2.51 -7.23 11.95
C THR A 158 -2.70 -7.65 10.50
N THR A 159 -3.50 -8.67 10.24
CA THR A 159 -3.81 -9.15 8.89
C THR A 159 -4.65 -8.11 8.13
N ILE A 160 -5.65 -7.54 8.80
CA ILE A 160 -6.48 -6.45 8.26
C ILE A 160 -5.60 -5.22 7.95
N ALA A 161 -4.72 -4.84 8.87
CA ALA A 161 -3.82 -3.70 8.70
C ALA A 161 -2.86 -3.88 7.52
N ASP A 162 -2.29 -5.07 7.33
CA ASP A 162 -1.40 -5.39 6.20
C ASP A 162 -2.12 -5.28 4.85
N LEU A 163 -3.39 -5.71 4.77
CA LEU A 163 -4.22 -5.57 3.57
C LEU A 163 -4.45 -4.09 3.25
N TYR A 164 -4.82 -3.29 4.24
CA TYR A 164 -4.98 -1.84 4.05
C TYR A 164 -3.68 -1.15 3.66
N LEU A 165 -2.56 -1.49 4.28
CA LEU A 165 -1.25 -0.92 3.93
C LEU A 165 -0.87 -1.20 2.48
N ARG A 166 -1.01 -2.46 2.04
CA ARG A 166 -0.74 -2.84 0.64
C ARG A 166 -1.73 -2.23 -0.33
N GLY A 167 -2.99 -2.07 0.07
CA GLY A 167 -3.97 -1.28 -0.65
C GLY A 167 -3.51 0.16 -0.83
N ALA A 168 -2.99 0.80 0.21
CA ALA A 168 -2.47 2.17 0.15
C ALA A 168 -1.27 2.28 -0.80
N TRP A 169 -0.40 1.27 -0.84
CA TRP A 169 0.69 1.23 -1.83
C TRP A 169 0.18 1.18 -3.26
N CYS A 170 -0.90 0.43 -3.51
CA CYS A 170 -1.54 0.35 -4.81
C CYS A 170 -2.22 1.68 -5.18
N ALA A 171 -3.01 2.25 -4.27
CA ALA A 171 -3.69 3.53 -4.50
C ALA A 171 -2.71 4.66 -4.82
N ALA A 172 -1.54 4.68 -4.16
CA ALA A 172 -0.48 5.64 -4.45
C ALA A 172 0.07 5.51 -5.90
N GLU A 173 0.25 4.29 -6.41
CA GLU A 173 0.68 4.04 -7.80
C GLU A 173 -0.43 4.39 -8.82
N GLU A 174 -1.69 4.18 -8.44
CA GLU A 174 -2.86 4.51 -9.26
C GLU A 174 -3.19 6.01 -9.25
N GLY A 175 -2.58 6.79 -8.34
CA GLY A 175 -2.86 8.23 -8.17
C GLY A 175 -4.13 8.54 -7.39
N GLU A 176 -4.72 7.54 -6.72
CA GLU A 176 -5.95 7.63 -5.93
C GLU A 176 -5.67 8.16 -4.51
N THR A 177 -5.31 9.44 -4.40
CA THR A 177 -4.80 10.05 -3.16
C THR A 177 -5.79 9.98 -1.98
N GLU A 178 -7.10 10.10 -2.23
CA GLU A 178 -8.11 9.99 -1.16
C GLU A 178 -8.17 8.56 -0.61
N LEU A 179 -8.18 7.56 -1.50
CA LEU A 179 -8.23 6.15 -1.15
C LEU A 179 -6.93 5.73 -0.44
N GLU A 180 -5.77 6.19 -0.93
CA GLU A 180 -4.46 6.03 -0.30
C GLU A 180 -4.47 6.53 1.15
N GLY A 181 -4.94 7.76 1.38
CA GLY A 181 -5.02 8.34 2.72
C GLY A 181 -5.93 7.55 3.65
N ARG A 182 -7.13 7.19 3.17
CA ARG A 182 -8.09 6.39 3.95
C ARG A 182 -7.51 5.04 4.36
N MET A 183 -6.92 4.29 3.44
CA MET A 183 -6.36 2.98 3.77
C MET A 183 -5.14 3.06 4.69
N ARG A 184 -4.34 4.14 4.63
CA ARG A 184 -3.28 4.33 5.64
C ARG A 184 -3.84 4.59 7.04
N GLU A 185 -4.94 5.33 7.15
CA GLU A 185 -5.61 5.55 8.43
C GLU A 185 -6.12 4.22 9.00
N GLU A 186 -6.83 3.43 8.20
CA GLU A 186 -7.32 2.10 8.60
C GLU A 186 -6.18 1.14 9.00
N ALA A 187 -5.05 1.16 8.28
CA ALA A 187 -3.87 0.38 8.64
C ALA A 187 -3.31 0.80 9.99
N VAL A 188 -3.19 2.10 10.26
CA VAL A 188 -2.73 2.64 11.56
C VAL A 188 -3.67 2.19 12.69
N GLU A 189 -4.97 2.35 12.51
CA GLU A 189 -5.95 1.98 13.53
C GLU A 189 -5.89 0.49 13.86
N ASN A 190 -5.83 -0.38 12.85
CA ASN A 190 -5.77 -1.81 13.05
C ASN A 190 -4.43 -2.28 13.63
N TYR A 191 -3.29 -1.70 13.23
CA TYR A 191 -2.02 -2.02 13.90
C TYR A 191 -2.02 -1.64 15.39
N ILE A 192 -2.64 -0.51 15.76
CA ILE A 192 -2.79 -0.12 17.16
C ILE A 192 -3.68 -1.13 17.91
N LYS A 193 -4.84 -1.49 17.33
CA LYS A 193 -5.73 -2.51 17.90
C LYS A 193 -5.01 -3.84 18.11
N GLY A 194 -4.23 -4.30 17.14
CA GLY A 194 -3.44 -5.53 17.25
C GLY A 194 -2.38 -5.48 18.35
N LEU A 195 -1.69 -4.35 18.51
CA LEU A 195 -0.74 -4.15 19.62
C LEU A 195 -1.42 -4.16 21.00
N ASP A 196 -2.59 -3.53 21.12
CA ASP A 196 -3.37 -3.41 22.35
C ASP A 196 -4.05 -4.75 22.73
N ALA A 197 -4.50 -5.50 21.73
CA ALA A 197 -5.06 -6.85 21.89
C ALA A 197 -3.98 -7.90 22.21
N GLY A 198 -2.70 -7.59 21.98
CA GLY A 198 -1.59 -8.52 22.19
C GLY A 198 -1.46 -9.57 21.09
N GLU A 199 -1.98 -9.30 19.89
CA GLU A 199 -1.91 -10.17 18.71
C GLU A 199 -0.55 -10.11 18.00
N VAL A 200 0.25 -9.09 18.30
CA VAL A 200 1.58 -8.91 17.70
C VAL A 200 2.63 -9.63 18.53
N GLU A 201 3.33 -10.58 17.91
CA GLU A 201 4.44 -11.29 18.53
C GLU A 201 5.56 -10.33 18.97
N LYS A 202 6.23 -10.67 20.07
CA LYS A 202 7.15 -9.76 20.74
C LYS A 202 8.29 -9.29 19.83
N GLU A 203 8.75 -10.18 18.96
CA GLU A 203 9.79 -9.97 17.96
C GLU A 203 9.38 -8.92 16.90
N GLU A 204 8.09 -8.79 16.62
CA GLU A 204 7.53 -7.95 15.56
C GLU A 204 7.03 -6.59 16.07
N ARG A 205 6.78 -6.46 17.38
CA ARG A 205 6.24 -5.24 18.00
C ARG A 205 7.03 -3.98 17.65
N ALA A 206 8.36 -4.06 17.63
CA ALA A 206 9.21 -2.92 17.27
C ALA A 206 9.00 -2.47 15.82
N GLN A 207 8.81 -3.41 14.90
CA GLN A 207 8.57 -3.13 13.49
C GLN A 207 7.19 -2.52 13.27
N ILE A 208 6.14 -3.08 13.88
CA ILE A 208 4.78 -2.53 13.82
C ILE A 208 4.73 -1.12 14.44
N THR A 209 5.39 -0.91 15.57
CA THR A 209 5.48 0.40 16.24
C THR A 209 6.15 1.45 15.34
N TYR A 210 7.24 1.09 14.66
CA TYR A 210 7.88 1.95 13.67
C TYR A 210 6.94 2.25 12.49
N LEU A 211 6.25 1.23 11.98
CA LEU A 211 5.37 1.34 10.82
C LEU A 211 4.19 2.28 11.09
N ILE A 212 3.57 2.20 12.27
CA ILE A 212 2.55 3.16 12.71
C ILE A 212 3.09 4.59 12.65
N GLY A 213 4.29 4.83 13.18
CA GLY A 213 4.94 6.13 13.13
C GLY A 213 5.17 6.63 11.70
N GLU A 214 5.62 5.76 10.80
CA GLU A 214 5.85 6.12 9.40
C GLU A 214 4.55 6.41 8.63
N LEU A 215 3.50 5.64 8.88
CA LEU A 215 2.19 5.87 8.24
C LEU A 215 1.56 7.18 8.72
N LEU A 216 1.59 7.46 10.03
CA LEU A 216 1.16 8.75 10.58
C LEU A 216 1.93 9.93 9.97
N ARG A 217 3.24 9.77 9.76
CA ARG A 217 4.06 10.79 9.09
C ARG A 217 3.58 11.04 7.67
N ARG A 218 3.32 9.97 6.90
CA ARG A 218 2.82 10.04 5.51
C ARG A 218 1.41 10.62 5.42
N LEU A 219 0.60 10.46 6.46
CA LEU A 219 -0.70 11.12 6.64
C LEU A 219 -0.60 12.61 7.05
N GLY A 220 0.61 13.12 7.31
CA GLY A 220 0.83 14.49 7.76
C GLY A 220 0.66 14.71 9.26
N ARG A 221 0.48 13.65 10.04
CA ARG A 221 0.32 13.66 11.52
C ARG A 221 1.68 13.57 12.21
N ALA A 222 2.54 14.56 11.96
CA ALA A 222 3.95 14.53 12.34
C ALA A 222 4.19 14.45 13.85
N GLU A 223 3.34 15.11 14.65
CA GLU A 223 3.43 15.14 16.11
C GLU A 223 3.14 13.76 16.71
N GLU A 224 2.11 13.09 16.22
CA GLU A 224 1.76 11.72 16.65
C GLU A 224 2.81 10.71 16.18
N SER A 225 3.29 10.87 14.94
CA SER A 225 4.37 10.05 14.38
C SER A 225 5.63 10.04 15.25
N LYS A 226 6.05 11.20 15.79
CA LYS A 226 7.22 11.29 16.68
C LYS A 226 7.06 10.45 17.95
N ILE A 227 5.88 10.46 18.55
CA ILE A 227 5.57 9.66 19.75
C ILE A 227 5.76 8.16 19.44
N TRP A 228 5.30 7.71 18.27
CA TRP A 228 5.47 6.33 17.84
C TRP A 228 6.93 5.96 17.55
N PHE A 229 7.69 6.84 16.91
CA PHE A 229 9.13 6.61 16.71
C PHE A 229 9.93 6.51 18.02
N GLU A 230 9.58 7.30 19.04
CA GLU A 230 10.19 7.20 20.37
C GLU A 230 9.91 5.86 21.06
N LYS A 231 8.67 5.35 20.92
CA LYS A 231 8.22 4.05 21.46
C LYS A 231 8.97 2.85 20.87
N VAL A 232 9.54 2.95 19.66
CA VAL A 232 10.29 1.84 19.04
C VAL A 232 11.35 1.30 20.00
N SER A 233 12.05 2.19 20.72
CA SER A 233 13.13 1.81 21.63
C SER A 233 12.70 0.92 22.80
N SER A 234 11.46 1.04 23.27
CA SER A 234 10.92 0.17 24.33
C SER A 234 10.47 -1.20 23.84
N GLU A 235 10.27 -1.36 22.53
CA GLU A 235 9.79 -2.61 21.92
C GLU A 235 10.94 -3.47 21.39
N ILE A 236 12.17 -2.95 21.33
CA ILE A 236 13.35 -3.70 20.90
C ILE A 236 13.69 -4.80 21.93
N ILE A 237 13.80 -6.03 21.44
CA ILE A 237 14.22 -7.18 22.24
C ILE A 237 15.65 -7.62 21.90
N ASP A 238 16.05 -7.53 20.63
CA ASP A 238 17.41 -7.80 20.17
C ASP A 238 18.02 -6.52 19.60
N SER A 239 18.81 -5.85 20.43
CA SER A 239 19.46 -4.59 20.06
C SER A 239 20.46 -4.71 18.90
N LYS A 240 20.94 -5.92 18.57
CA LYS A 240 21.87 -6.17 17.47
C LYS A 240 21.11 -6.34 16.17
N GLU A 241 20.12 -7.23 16.14
CA GLU A 241 19.33 -7.53 14.95
C GLU A 241 18.38 -6.38 14.59
N GLN A 242 17.77 -5.73 15.58
CA GLN A 242 16.79 -4.68 15.38
C GLN A 242 17.40 -3.26 15.44
N LYS A 243 18.73 -3.14 15.47
CA LYS A 243 19.44 -1.85 15.49
C LYS A 243 19.02 -0.92 14.35
N TRP A 244 18.76 -1.50 13.18
CA TRP A 244 18.37 -0.76 11.98
C TRP A 244 17.00 -0.07 12.17
N LEU A 245 16.07 -0.66 12.95
CA LEU A 245 14.77 -0.03 13.25
C LEU A 245 14.94 1.24 14.08
N LEU A 246 15.85 1.24 15.06
CA LEU A 246 16.16 2.46 15.84
C LEU A 246 16.74 3.56 14.96
N GLN A 247 17.61 3.19 14.01
CA GLN A 247 18.20 4.13 13.06
C GLN A 247 17.13 4.67 12.10
N ALA A 248 16.25 3.81 11.61
CA ALA A 248 15.13 4.17 10.76
C ALA A 248 14.16 5.12 11.49
N ALA A 249 13.74 4.79 12.71
CA ALA A 249 12.86 5.62 13.53
C ALA A 249 13.45 7.02 13.76
N LYS A 250 14.74 7.09 14.13
CA LYS A 250 15.45 8.36 14.28
C LYS A 250 15.50 9.15 12.97
N GLN A 251 15.87 8.49 11.87
CA GLN A 251 15.95 9.10 10.54
C GLN A 251 14.59 9.68 10.13
N GLN A 252 13.52 8.89 10.20
CA GLN A 252 12.18 9.33 9.82
C GLN A 252 11.60 10.39 10.74
N SER A 253 12.02 10.43 12.01
CA SER A 253 11.62 11.48 12.93
C SER A 253 12.29 12.84 12.65
N SER A 254 13.52 12.88 12.14
CA SER A 254 14.29 14.12 11.98
C SER A 254 14.46 14.56 10.52
N GLU A 255 14.83 13.63 9.64
CA GLU A 255 15.14 13.88 8.23
C GLU A 255 14.47 12.79 7.37
N PRO A 256 13.14 12.87 7.16
CA PRO A 256 12.40 11.81 6.49
C PRO A 256 12.93 11.53 5.09
N LYS A 257 13.02 10.25 4.76
CA LYS A 257 13.43 9.75 3.44
C LYS A 257 12.31 8.92 2.84
N GLU A 258 12.31 8.80 1.51
CA GLU A 258 11.31 7.98 0.82
C GLU A 258 11.71 6.50 0.76
N PHE A 259 13.01 6.23 0.65
CA PHE A 259 13.58 4.89 0.48
C PHE A 259 14.57 4.56 1.59
N PHE A 260 14.71 3.26 1.89
CA PHE A 260 15.86 2.79 2.66
C PHE A 260 17.10 2.83 1.76
N GLU A 261 17.98 3.81 1.99
CA GLU A 261 19.13 4.05 1.09
C GLU A 261 20.24 2.99 1.24
N ASP A 262 20.47 2.42 2.44
CA ASP A 262 21.56 1.44 2.67
C ASP A 262 21.37 0.47 3.87
N PHE A 263 20.21 0.48 4.56
CA PHE A 263 20.06 -0.28 5.82
C PHE A 263 19.80 -1.78 5.67
N LEU A 264 19.34 -2.25 4.50
CA LEU A 264 19.01 -3.66 4.26
C LEU A 264 20.16 -4.49 3.67
N LYS A 265 21.32 -3.86 3.41
CA LYS A 265 22.50 -4.58 2.88
C LYS A 265 23.22 -5.41 3.94
N ASP A 266 23.07 -5.05 5.21
CA ASP A 266 23.83 -5.66 6.32
C ASP A 266 23.03 -6.69 7.13
N SER A 267 21.73 -6.87 6.85
CA SER A 267 20.85 -7.86 7.52
C SER A 267 20.53 -9.10 6.67
N ALA A 268 21.15 -9.22 5.49
CA ALA A 268 21.18 -10.45 4.70
C ALA A 268 22.54 -11.16 4.86
N VAL A 269 22.77 -11.75 6.04
CA VAL A 269 23.77 -12.81 6.27
C VAL A 269 23.15 -13.88 7.17
#